data_AF-A0A3B8MI88-F1
#
_entry.id   AF-A0A3B8MI88-F1
#
_cell.length_a   1.000
_cell.length_b   1.000
_cell.length_c   1.000
_cell.angle_alpha   90.00
_cell.angle_beta   90.00
_cell.angle_gamma   90.00
#
_symmetry.space_group_name_H-M   'P 1'
#
loop_
_entity.id
_entity.type
_entity.pdbx_description
1 polymer ?
#
loop_
_entity_poly.entity_id
_entity_poly.type
_entity_poly.pdbx_seq_one_letter_code
_entity_poly.pdbx_strand_id
1 'polypeptide(L)'
;MPVSTIPRPEYPRPQFVRENWLNLNGPWSFAFDFGKSGEQAGWPEDPSGFDQTIQVPFCPESSLSGIGHTDFILACWYARKVTIPSDWSGQRVLIHFGGSDYDT
;
A
#
# COMPACT_ATOMS: atom_id res chain seq x y z
N MET A 1 -17.37 -17.83 11.87
CA MET A 1 -16.99 -16.92 10.77
C MET A 1 -15.49 -16.83 10.74
N PRO A 2 -14.79 -17.12 9.63
CA PRO A 2 -13.36 -16.84 9.58
C PRO A 2 -13.18 -15.32 9.74
N VAL A 3 -12.42 -14.93 10.77
CA VAL A 3 -12.03 -13.54 10.98
C VAL A 3 -11.11 -13.19 9.82
N SER A 4 -11.53 -12.27 8.95
CA SER A 4 -10.64 -11.75 7.91
C SER A 4 -9.44 -11.12 8.59
N THR A 5 -8.24 -11.62 8.31
CA THR A 5 -6.97 -11.06 8.80
C THR A 5 -6.60 -9.76 8.09
N ILE A 6 -7.33 -9.40 7.02
CA ILE A 6 -7.10 -8.21 6.21
C ILE A 6 -7.74 -7.00 6.89
N PRO A 7 -6.97 -5.96 7.25
CA PRO A 7 -7.52 -4.73 7.81
C PRO A 7 -8.49 -4.07 6.83
N ARG A 8 -9.63 -3.57 7.33
CA ARG A 8 -10.68 -2.92 6.51
C ARG A 8 -11.03 -3.75 5.26
N PRO A 9 -11.54 -4.98 5.44
CA PRO A 9 -11.78 -5.89 4.32
C PRO A 9 -12.96 -5.47 3.43
N GLU A 10 -13.79 -4.53 3.89
CA GLU A 10 -14.94 -4.02 3.16
C GLU A 10 -14.58 -3.35 1.83
N TYR A 11 -15.44 -3.54 0.82
CA TYR A 11 -15.27 -2.88 -0.48
C TYR A 11 -15.56 -1.37 -0.35
N PRO A 12 -14.72 -0.47 -0.91
CA PRO A 12 -14.83 0.98 -0.66
C PRO A 12 -16.17 1.63 -1.07
N ARG A 13 -16.85 1.06 -2.08
CA ARG A 13 -18.16 1.52 -2.57
C ARG A 13 -19.16 0.36 -2.61
N PRO A 14 -19.84 0.04 -1.50
CA PRO A 14 -20.67 -1.17 -1.39
C PRO A 14 -21.78 -1.30 -2.46
N GLN A 15 -22.24 -0.18 -3.04
CA GLN A 15 -23.24 -0.19 -4.10
C GLN A 15 -22.67 -0.46 -5.51
N PHE A 16 -21.35 -0.41 -5.68
CA PHE A 16 -20.63 -0.54 -6.97
C PHE A 16 -19.55 -1.63 -6.90
N VAL A 17 -19.87 -2.73 -6.22
CA VAL A 17 -18.97 -3.88 -6.09
C VAL A 17 -18.74 -4.50 -7.46
N ARG A 18 -17.47 -4.78 -7.77
CA ARG A 18 -17.07 -5.59 -8.92
C ARG A 18 -16.70 -6.97 -8.42
N GLU A 19 -17.08 -7.99 -9.18
CA GLU A 19 -16.74 -9.39 -8.86
C GLU A 19 -15.22 -9.60 -8.86
N ASN A 20 -14.54 -9.05 -9.86
CA ASN A 20 -13.07 -9.09 -9.99
C ASN A 20 -12.44 -7.97 -9.16
N TRP A 21 -12.31 -8.21 -7.86
CA TRP A 21 -11.65 -7.30 -6.92
C TRP A 21 -10.68 -8.03 -6.00
N LEU A 22 -9.53 -7.40 -5.76
CA LEU A 22 -8.50 -7.87 -4.85
C LEU A 22 -8.17 -6.76 -3.86
N ASN A 23 -8.37 -7.04 -2.57
CA ASN A 23 -7.98 -6.11 -1.51
C ASN A 23 -6.45 -6.17 -1.31
N LEU A 24 -5.79 -5.01 -1.41
CA LEU A 24 -4.34 -4.87 -1.21
C LEU A 24 -3.98 -4.32 0.18
N ASN A 25 -4.89 -4.32 1.15
CA ASN A 25 -4.58 -3.98 2.55
C ASN A 25 -3.71 -5.06 3.21
N GLY A 26 -3.16 -4.72 4.38
CA GLY A 26 -2.22 -5.54 5.14
C GLY A 26 -0.76 -5.06 5.00
N PRO A 27 0.22 -5.96 5.15
CA PRO A 27 1.64 -5.59 5.20
C PRO A 27 2.18 -5.16 3.82
N TRP A 28 2.93 -4.06 3.81
CA TRP A 28 3.72 -3.57 2.68
C TRP A 28 5.14 -3.28 3.16
N SER A 29 6.14 -3.45 2.28
CA SER A 29 7.50 -2.97 2.55
C SER A 29 7.50 -1.44 2.56
N PHE A 30 8.25 -0.85 3.48
CA PHE A 30 8.23 0.58 3.74
C PHE A 30 9.63 1.13 3.99
N ALA A 31 9.88 2.34 3.54
CA ALA A 31 11.09 3.09 3.85
C ALA A 31 10.79 4.58 3.97
N PHE A 32 11.44 5.24 4.92
CA PHE A 32 11.48 6.71 4.94
C PHE A 32 12.49 7.22 3.92
N ASP A 33 12.16 8.34 3.29
CA ASP A 33 13.04 9.07 2.38
C ASP A 33 13.09 10.53 2.82
N PHE A 34 13.63 10.76 4.02
CA PHE A 34 13.75 12.11 4.58
C PHE A 34 14.59 13.07 3.71
N GLY A 35 15.42 12.53 2.82
CA GLY A 35 16.22 13.29 1.85
C GLY A 35 15.54 13.53 0.50
N LYS A 36 14.36 12.95 0.24
CA LYS A 36 13.66 12.96 -1.05
C LYS A 36 14.59 12.55 -2.22
N SER A 37 15.33 11.48 -2.03
CA SER A 37 16.36 10.96 -2.95
C SER A 37 16.05 9.59 -3.55
N GLY A 38 14.93 8.97 -3.19
CA GLY A 38 14.57 7.60 -3.57
C GLY A 38 14.45 7.40 -5.09
N GLU A 39 13.96 8.40 -5.81
CA GLU A 39 13.91 8.39 -7.28
C GLU A 39 15.31 8.24 -7.91
N GLN A 40 16.27 9.07 -7.47
CA GLN A 40 17.66 8.99 -7.98
C GLN A 40 18.36 7.71 -7.54
N ALA A 41 17.92 7.10 -6.44
CA ALA A 41 18.42 5.84 -5.93
C ALA A 41 17.79 4.60 -6.61
N GLY A 42 16.84 4.77 -7.54
CA GLY A 42 16.21 3.66 -8.27
C GLY A 42 15.25 2.82 -7.41
N TRP A 43 14.68 3.41 -6.36
CA TRP A 43 13.74 2.73 -5.48
C TRP A 43 12.41 2.31 -6.14
N PRO A 44 11.89 3.01 -7.17
CA PRO A 44 10.74 2.50 -7.93
C PRO A 44 10.99 1.12 -8.55
N GLU A 45 12.22 0.87 -9.02
CA GLU A 45 12.60 -0.37 -9.69
C GLU A 45 13.04 -1.47 -8.71
N ASP A 46 13.77 -1.10 -7.65
CA ASP A 46 14.31 -2.03 -6.66
C ASP A 46 14.02 -1.59 -5.22
N PRO A 47 12.90 -2.05 -4.63
CA PRO A 47 12.56 -1.76 -3.24
C PRO A 47 13.23 -2.71 -2.23
N SER A 48 14.27 -3.48 -2.63
CA SER A 48 14.92 -4.45 -1.74
C SER A 48 15.57 -3.83 -0.49
N GLY A 49 15.87 -2.53 -0.53
CA GLY A 49 16.40 -1.77 0.60
C GLY A 49 15.37 -1.34 1.64
N PHE A 50 14.08 -1.64 1.46
CA PHE A 50 13.03 -1.21 2.39
C PHE A 50 13.02 -2.11 3.64
N ASP A 51 13.46 -1.57 4.76
CA ASP A 51 13.75 -2.31 5.99
C ASP A 51 12.58 -2.39 6.98
N GLN A 52 11.49 -1.66 6.70
CA GLN A 52 10.31 -1.61 7.55
C GLN A 52 9.11 -2.25 6.87
N THR A 53 8.10 -2.57 7.69
CA THR A 53 6.79 -3.05 7.22
C THR A 53 5.71 -2.15 7.78
N ILE A 54 4.85 -1.64 6.90
CA ILE A 54 3.69 -0.82 7.27
C ILE A 54 2.39 -1.57 7.00
N GLN A 55 1.41 -1.43 7.92
CA GLN A 55 0.06 -1.97 7.76
C GLN A 55 -0.85 -0.96 7.04
N VAL A 56 -1.09 -1.20 5.75
CA VAL A 56 -2.07 -0.45 4.96
C VAL A 56 -3.49 -0.88 5.38
N PRO A 57 -4.42 0.05 5.64
CA PRO A 57 -4.45 1.45 5.15
C PRO A 57 -4.10 2.52 6.20
N PHE A 58 -3.32 2.19 7.23
CA PHE A 58 -2.96 3.16 8.27
C PHE A 58 -1.74 3.99 7.86
N CYS A 59 -1.76 5.29 8.16
CA CYS A 59 -0.66 6.20 7.88
C CYS A 59 0.57 5.92 8.79
N PRO A 60 1.78 6.36 8.40
CA PRO A 60 3.00 6.11 9.18
C PRO A 60 2.96 6.63 10.62
N GLU A 61 2.20 7.70 10.88
CA GLU A 61 2.02 8.31 12.20
C GLU A 61 1.15 7.46 13.13
N SER A 62 0.27 6.63 12.57
CA SER A 62 -0.64 5.82 13.35
C SER A 62 0.09 4.65 14.00
N SER A 63 -0.18 4.38 15.27
CA SER A 63 0.31 3.16 15.95
C SER A 63 -0.23 1.88 15.31
N LEU A 64 -1.40 1.93 14.65
CA LEU A 64 -1.99 0.79 13.94
C LEU A 64 -1.21 0.40 12.68
N SER A 65 -0.39 1.30 12.14
CA SER A 65 0.45 1.02 10.97
C SER A 65 1.67 0.16 11.33
N GLY A 66 2.02 0.10 12.61
CA GLY A 66 3.26 -0.51 13.10
C GLY A 66 4.48 0.42 13.06
N ILE A 67 4.35 1.63 12.48
CA ILE A 67 5.44 2.60 12.36
C ILE A 67 5.39 3.62 13.51
N GLY A 68 4.27 4.31 13.70
CA GLY A 68 4.07 5.26 14.81
C GLY A 68 4.99 6.48 14.80
N HIS A 69 5.49 6.90 13.64
CA HIS A 69 6.41 8.04 13.51
C HIS A 69 5.62 9.34 13.32
N THR A 70 5.60 10.20 14.34
CA THR A 70 4.76 11.41 14.36
C THR A 70 5.50 12.71 14.04
N ASP A 71 6.80 12.65 13.78
CA ASP A 71 7.58 13.81 13.34
C ASP A 71 7.36 14.06 11.83
N PHE A 72 7.95 15.14 11.32
CA PHE A 72 7.81 15.54 9.93
C PHE A 72 8.43 14.51 8.97
N ILE A 73 7.61 14.00 8.04
CA ILE A 73 8.01 13.07 6.98
C ILE A 73 8.05 13.85 5.66
N LEU A 74 9.24 14.04 5.09
CA LEU A 74 9.38 14.73 3.79
C LEU A 74 8.92 13.86 2.62
N ALA A 75 9.33 12.58 2.62
CA ALA A 75 8.90 11.57 1.68
C ALA A 75 9.02 10.18 2.32
N CYS A 76 8.25 9.23 1.81
CA CYS A 76 8.33 7.83 2.18
C CYS A 76 7.87 6.97 1.01
N TRP A 77 8.25 5.69 1.05
CA TRP A 77 8.02 4.75 -0.03
C TRP A 77 7.29 3.51 0.47
N TYR A 78 6.40 3.01 -0.38
CA TYR A 78 5.62 1.80 -0.14
C TYR A 78 5.86 0.84 -1.30
N ALA A 79 6.10 -0.43 -1.00
CA ALA A 79 6.25 -1.46 -2.00
C ALA A 79 5.47 -2.73 -1.65
N ARG A 80 4.78 -3.28 -2.65
CA ARG A 80 4.10 -4.57 -2.55
C ARG A 80 4.11 -5.29 -3.88
N LYS A 81 4.56 -6.55 -3.86
CA LYS A 81 4.39 -7.45 -5.00
C LYS A 81 2.96 -7.96 -5.04
N VAL A 82 2.31 -7.81 -6.18
CA VAL A 82 0.94 -8.27 -6.41
C VAL A 82 0.93 -9.30 -7.52
N THR A 83 0.24 -10.41 -7.29
CA THR A 83 -0.03 -11.42 -8.32
C THR A 83 -1.43 -11.19 -8.86
N ILE A 84 -1.51 -10.94 -10.17
CA ILE A 84 -2.81 -10.80 -10.85
C ILE A 84 -3.42 -12.19 -11.03
N PRO A 85 -4.68 -12.42 -10.61
CA PRO A 85 -5.36 -13.69 -10.85
C PRO A 85 -5.41 -14.03 -12.35
N SER A 86 -5.16 -15.30 -12.70
CA SER A 86 -5.19 -15.78 -14.09
C SER A 86 -6.52 -15.51 -14.79
N ASP A 87 -7.60 -15.56 -14.02
CA ASP A 87 -8.97 -15.39 -14.51
C ASP A 87 -9.27 -13.94 -14.91
N TRP A 88 -8.36 -13.00 -14.62
CA TRP A 88 -8.43 -11.62 -15.09
C TRP A 88 -7.73 -11.42 -16.44
N SER A 89 -7.21 -12.47 -17.06
CA SER A 89 -6.53 -12.40 -18.35
C SER A 89 -7.40 -11.75 -19.44
N GLY A 90 -6.79 -10.90 -20.26
CA GLY A 90 -7.47 -10.13 -21.30
C GLY A 90 -8.30 -8.95 -20.80
N GLN A 91 -8.41 -8.75 -19.48
CA GLN A 91 -9.11 -7.60 -18.89
C GLN A 91 -8.16 -6.44 -18.61
N ARG A 92 -8.71 -5.22 -18.55
CA ARG A 92 -7.98 -4.05 -18.06
C ARG A 92 -7.92 -4.09 -16.54
N VAL A 93 -6.73 -4.30 -15.98
CA VAL A 93 -6.49 -4.26 -14.53
C VAL A 93 -6.20 -2.82 -14.10
N LEU A 94 -6.83 -2.38 -13.02
CA LEU A 94 -6.65 -1.05 -12.43
C LEU A 94 -6.26 -1.20 -10.96
N ILE A 95 -5.26 -0.42 -10.54
CA ILE A 95 -4.92 -0.26 -9.11
C ILE A 95 -5.62 1.01 -8.61
N HIS A 96 -6.29 0.91 -7.48
CA HIS A 96 -7.04 2.00 -6.86
C HIS A 96 -6.49 2.30 -5.47
N PHE A 97 -5.94 3.49 -5.29
CA PHE A 97 -5.60 4.03 -3.97
C PHE A 97 -6.81 4.80 -3.42
N GLY A 98 -7.28 4.42 -2.24
CA GLY A 98 -8.43 5.07 -1.58
C GLY A 98 -8.09 6.47 -1.04
N GLY A 99 -6.82 6.68 -0.70
CA GLY A 99 -6.23 7.95 -0.33
C GLY A 99 -4.71 7.87 -0.49
N SER A 100 -4.13 8.90 -1.07
CA SER A 100 -2.70 9.19 -1.10
C SER A 100 -2.58 10.69 -0.92
N ASP A 101 -1.78 11.14 0.05
CA ASP A 101 -1.76 12.53 0.46
C ASP A 101 -0.49 13.25 -0.01
N TYR A 102 -0.62 14.57 -0.23
CA TYR A 102 0.42 15.52 -0.66
C TYR A 102 0.87 15.45 -2.13
N ASP A 103 1.70 14.48 -2.50
CA ASP A 103 2.34 14.37 -3.83
C ASP A 103 2.67 12.88 -4.09
N THR A 104 2.16 12.31 -5.19
CA THR A 104 2.25 10.85 -5.48
C THR A 104 2.56 10.55 -6.93
#